data_AF-A0A1I5Z7P0-F1
#
_entry.id   AF-A0A1I5Z7P0-F1
#
_cell.length_a   1.000
_cell.length_b   1.000
_cell.length_c   1.000
_cell.angle_alpha   90.00
_cell.angle_beta   90.00
_cell.angle_gamma   90.00
#
_symmetry.space_group_name_H-M   'P 1'
#
loop_
_entity.id
_entity.type
_entity.pdbx_description
1 polymer ?
#
loop_
_entity_poly.entity_id
_entity_poly.type
_entity_poly.pdbx_seq_one_letter_code
_entity_poly.pdbx_strand_id
1 'polypeptide(L)'
;MAYKCANCAKSYAQPTADYFCTDCGYDGLLIDDAVDTKLEENGGDREIGLCILLMDASGSMDQPAFPGSPLTKLRLVANSAAQGIFDLQQMGKADDAYICAMLFDNTIKQIFFKSVKELLEEHNFEVKVFANYLYEELAQMGGTTDINGALQAANSFAKSFTTRSIPNMQGYTPLEHVVLTKAGQSRVVPNVRVLLYTDGVQYIDGKSDPLVSPFKEWETDILMGAFFGDSSESGCNELRSILSKCPNHDFEQFFLLDQPSKVAHLRKLFRMASGASGFCPLCIPKE
;
A
#
# COMPACT_ATOMS: atom_id res chain seq x y z
N MET A 1 2.73 -25.55 3.82
CA MET A 1 3.49 -24.28 3.88
C MET A 1 3.89 -24.05 5.32
N ALA A 2 5.15 -23.72 5.57
CA ALA A 2 5.61 -23.30 6.89
C ALA A 2 5.55 -21.78 6.96
N TYR A 3 5.28 -21.24 8.15
CA TYR A 3 5.27 -19.82 8.44
C TYR A 3 6.48 -19.46 9.31
N LYS A 4 6.98 -18.23 9.25
CA LYS A 4 8.00 -17.70 10.15
C LYS A 4 7.56 -16.38 10.76
N CYS A 5 7.94 -16.09 11.99
CA CYS A 5 7.79 -14.76 12.57
C CYS A 5 8.79 -13.80 11.90
N ALA A 6 8.31 -12.69 11.36
CA ALA A 6 9.15 -11.68 10.75
C ALA A 6 10.11 -11.00 11.74
N ASN A 7 9.78 -10.99 13.05
CA ASN A 7 10.59 -10.34 14.08
C ASN A 7 11.63 -11.28 14.71
N CYS A 8 11.27 -12.53 15.05
CA CYS A 8 12.17 -13.47 15.73
C CYS A 8 12.57 -14.70 14.90
N ALA A 9 12.15 -14.77 13.63
CA ALA A 9 12.37 -15.89 12.72
C ALA A 9 11.82 -17.26 13.18
N LYS A 10 11.09 -17.31 14.30
CA LYS A 10 10.47 -18.53 14.83
C LYS A 10 9.52 -19.13 13.81
N SER A 11 9.68 -20.42 13.52
CA SER A 11 8.86 -21.13 12.54
C SER A 11 7.57 -21.68 13.15
N TYR A 12 6.50 -21.69 12.37
CA TYR A 12 5.17 -22.15 12.70
C TYR A 12 4.67 -23.08 11.59
N ALA A 13 4.07 -24.22 11.93
CA ALA A 13 3.54 -25.15 10.93
C ALA A 13 2.26 -24.62 10.26
N GLN A 14 1.53 -23.72 10.94
CA GLN A 14 0.31 -23.03 10.51
C GLN A 14 0.32 -21.63 11.15
N PRO A 15 -0.30 -20.60 10.56
CA PRO A 15 -0.33 -19.29 11.19
C PRO A 15 -1.24 -19.33 12.43
N THR A 16 -0.99 -18.45 13.40
CA THR A 16 -1.95 -18.18 14.46
C THR A 16 -3.22 -17.54 13.88
N ALA A 17 -4.33 -17.58 14.62
CA ALA A 17 -5.62 -17.07 14.14
C ALA A 17 -5.59 -15.57 13.79
N ASP A 18 -4.72 -14.82 14.45
CA ASP A 18 -4.49 -13.40 14.25
C ASP A 18 -3.26 -13.10 13.37
N TYR A 19 -2.55 -14.13 12.91
CA TYR A 19 -1.29 -14.04 12.17
C TYR A 19 -0.14 -13.36 12.93
N PHE A 20 -0.21 -13.21 14.25
CA PHE A 20 0.87 -12.67 15.07
C PHE A 20 1.64 -13.75 15.83
N CYS A 21 2.94 -13.53 15.99
CA CYS A 21 3.82 -14.40 16.73
C CYS A 21 3.45 -14.40 18.20
N THR A 22 3.28 -15.60 18.74
CA THR A 22 3.01 -15.82 20.17
C THR A 22 4.06 -15.21 21.09
N ASP A 23 5.30 -15.04 20.62
CA ASP A 23 6.43 -14.61 21.45
C ASP A 23 6.70 -13.11 21.30
N CYS A 24 6.48 -12.56 20.10
CA CYS A 24 6.69 -11.14 19.81
C CYS A 24 5.40 -10.30 19.95
N GLY A 25 4.26 -10.95 20.19
CA GLY A 25 2.95 -10.30 20.14
C GLY A 25 2.69 -9.62 18.79
N TYR A 26 2.06 -8.45 18.85
CA TYR A 26 1.69 -7.68 17.66
C TYR A 26 2.88 -7.09 16.88
N ASP A 27 4.10 -7.17 17.43
CA ASP A 27 5.31 -6.74 16.73
C ASP A 27 5.94 -7.84 15.86
N GLY A 28 5.42 -9.08 15.88
CA GLY A 28 5.98 -10.18 15.09
C GLY A 28 4.97 -10.90 14.22
N LEU A 29 4.58 -10.32 13.10
CA LEU A 29 3.67 -10.97 12.14
C LEU A 29 4.25 -12.27 11.55
N LEU A 30 3.39 -13.24 11.26
CA LEU A 30 3.74 -14.54 10.66
C LEU A 30 3.68 -14.48 9.13
N ILE A 31 4.74 -14.97 8.46
CA ILE A 31 4.97 -14.92 7.00
C ILE A 31 5.13 -16.31 6.40
N ASP A 32 4.72 -16.54 5.16
CA ASP A 32 4.97 -17.80 4.43
C ASP A 32 6.46 -17.95 4.05
N ASP A 33 7.04 -19.13 4.30
CA ASP A 33 8.44 -19.47 4.02
C ASP A 33 8.61 -20.02 2.59
N ALA A 34 8.35 -19.21 1.57
CA ALA A 34 8.42 -19.59 0.15
C ALA A 34 9.71 -19.10 -0.55
N VAL A 35 10.18 -19.90 -1.53
CA VAL A 35 11.55 -19.94 -2.08
C VAL A 35 11.78 -18.96 -3.24
N ASP A 36 12.94 -18.33 -3.18
CA ASP A 36 13.59 -17.37 -4.09
C ASP A 36 13.57 -17.76 -5.59
N THR A 37 13.21 -16.82 -6.48
CA THR A 37 13.29 -17.01 -7.95
C THR A 37 14.14 -15.91 -8.60
N LYS A 38 15.24 -16.31 -9.24
CA LYS A 38 16.16 -15.45 -10.01
C LYS A 38 15.81 -15.43 -11.50
N LEU A 39 15.78 -14.26 -12.13
CA LEU A 39 15.82 -14.09 -13.60
C LEU A 39 16.55 -12.81 -14.01
N GLU A 40 17.00 -12.80 -15.26
CA GLU A 40 18.13 -12.05 -15.85
C GLU A 40 17.83 -10.58 -16.22
N GLU A 41 18.87 -9.74 -16.11
CA GLU A 41 18.90 -8.33 -16.52
C GLU A 41 19.16 -8.18 -18.02
N ASN A 42 18.36 -7.36 -18.74
CA ASN A 42 18.66 -6.93 -20.12
C ASN A 42 18.77 -5.40 -20.18
N GLY A 43 19.88 -4.91 -20.76
CA GLY A 43 20.26 -3.50 -20.83
C GLY A 43 19.51 -2.68 -21.90
N GLY A 44 18.31 -2.22 -21.55
CA GLY A 44 17.55 -1.14 -22.24
C GLY A 44 17.07 -0.08 -21.24
N ASP A 45 16.25 0.89 -21.69
CA ASP A 45 15.50 1.78 -20.77
C ASP A 45 14.80 0.91 -19.72
N ARG A 46 15.00 1.23 -18.43
CA ARG A 46 14.49 0.39 -17.35
C ARG A 46 12.97 0.50 -17.28
N GLU A 47 12.28 -0.64 -17.37
CA GLU A 47 10.84 -0.72 -17.20
C GLU A 47 10.50 -0.72 -15.71
N ILE A 48 9.82 0.33 -15.22
CA ILE A 48 9.64 0.56 -13.79
C ILE A 48 8.16 0.54 -13.41
N GLY A 49 7.83 -0.18 -12.33
CA GLY A 49 6.52 -0.09 -11.67
C GLY A 49 6.51 0.95 -10.54
N LEU A 50 5.36 1.55 -10.27
CA LEU A 50 5.18 2.53 -9.20
C LEU A 50 4.03 2.15 -8.26
N CYS A 51 4.32 2.07 -6.98
CA CYS A 51 3.34 2.09 -5.92
C CYS A 51 3.40 3.42 -5.17
N ILE A 52 2.27 4.12 -5.09
CA ILE A 52 2.13 5.31 -4.25
C ILE A 52 1.39 4.90 -2.97
N LEU A 53 2.02 5.12 -1.82
CA LEU A 53 1.38 4.97 -0.52
C LEU A 53 0.90 6.33 -0.06
N LEU A 54 -0.41 6.46 0.11
CA LEU A 54 -1.05 7.60 0.75
C LEU A 54 -1.42 7.17 2.16
N MET A 55 -0.69 7.66 3.16
CA MET A 55 -0.88 7.26 4.55
C MET A 55 -1.44 8.41 5.37
N ASP A 56 -2.66 8.22 5.87
CA ASP A 56 -3.31 9.15 6.79
C ASP A 56 -2.50 9.21 8.09
N ALA A 57 -2.11 10.43 8.44
CA ALA A 57 -1.32 10.80 9.59
C ALA A 57 -2.07 11.83 10.46
N SER A 58 -3.38 11.95 10.28
CA SER A 58 -4.23 12.85 11.07
C SER A 58 -4.41 12.38 12.51
N GLY A 59 -4.89 13.28 13.38
CA GLY A 59 -5.01 13.00 14.81
C GLY A 59 -5.90 11.80 15.17
N SER A 60 -6.87 11.42 14.33
CA SER A 60 -7.71 10.24 14.55
C SER A 60 -6.92 8.93 14.43
N MET A 61 -5.78 8.95 13.74
CA MET A 61 -4.94 7.77 13.53
C MET A 61 -4.11 7.37 14.77
N ASP A 62 -3.96 8.26 15.75
CA ASP A 62 -3.30 7.93 17.04
C ASP A 62 -4.22 7.12 17.97
N GLN A 63 -5.50 6.96 17.61
CA GLN A 63 -6.42 6.12 18.36
C GLN A 63 -6.06 4.62 18.23
N PRO A 64 -6.50 3.77 19.17
CA PRO A 64 -6.36 2.32 19.06
C PRO A 64 -6.88 1.79 17.72
N ALA A 65 -6.11 0.90 17.08
CA ALA A 65 -6.47 0.30 15.80
C ALA A 65 -7.73 -0.56 15.87
N PHE A 66 -7.98 -1.17 17.04
CA PHE A 66 -9.17 -1.96 17.34
C PHE A 66 -9.59 -1.73 18.79
N PRO A 67 -10.86 -1.97 19.17
CA PRO A 67 -11.28 -1.95 20.56
C PRO A 67 -10.40 -2.84 21.44
N GLY A 68 -9.75 -2.26 22.45
CA GLY A 68 -8.85 -2.98 23.36
C GLY A 68 -7.45 -3.30 22.80
N SER A 69 -7.14 -2.87 21.57
CA SER A 69 -5.80 -3.04 20.99
C SER A 69 -4.79 -2.10 21.67
N PRO A 70 -3.57 -2.58 22.01
CA PRO A 70 -2.48 -1.72 22.44
C PRO A 70 -1.82 -0.97 21.28
N LEU A 71 -2.08 -1.36 20.03
CA LEU A 71 -1.56 -0.68 18.83
C LEU A 71 -2.48 0.45 18.38
N THR A 72 -1.88 1.58 18.00
CA THR A 72 -2.57 2.68 17.31
C THR A 72 -2.74 2.37 15.82
N LYS A 73 -3.67 3.06 15.14
CA LYS A 73 -3.83 2.93 13.68
C LYS A 73 -2.54 3.31 12.94
N LEU A 74 -1.85 4.38 13.39
CA LEU A 74 -0.53 4.78 12.86
C LEU A 74 0.49 3.63 12.90
N ARG A 75 0.64 2.97 14.06
CA ARG A 75 1.59 1.86 14.21
C ARG A 75 1.23 0.68 13.32
N LEU A 76 -0.07 0.41 13.18
CA LEU A 76 -0.57 -0.65 12.30
C LEU A 76 -0.28 -0.35 10.82
N VAL A 77 -0.50 0.88 10.36
CA VAL A 77 -0.15 1.33 9.00
C VAL A 77 1.35 1.19 8.78
N ALA A 78 2.18 1.71 9.68
CA ALA A 78 3.64 1.64 9.57
C ALA A 78 4.16 0.20 9.47
N ASN A 79 3.72 -0.69 10.36
CA ASN A 79 4.11 -2.10 10.35
C ASN A 79 3.66 -2.79 9.07
N SER A 80 2.43 -2.52 8.62
CA SER A 80 1.88 -3.15 7.41
C SER A 80 2.56 -2.66 6.14
N ALA A 81 2.90 -1.37 6.08
CA ALA A 81 3.62 -0.78 4.97
C ALA A 81 5.05 -1.28 4.85
N ALA A 82 5.79 -1.28 5.98
CA ALA A 82 7.14 -1.81 6.01
C ALA A 82 7.17 -3.29 5.61
N GLN A 83 6.31 -4.12 6.20
CA GLN A 83 6.25 -5.53 5.85
C GLN A 83 5.87 -5.74 4.39
N GLY A 84 4.89 -5.00 3.90
CA GLY A 84 4.43 -5.10 2.53
C GLY A 84 5.52 -4.77 1.51
N ILE A 85 6.34 -3.75 1.77
CA ILE A 85 7.51 -3.39 0.96
C ILE A 85 8.59 -4.47 1.06
N PHE A 86 8.86 -4.97 2.26
CA PHE A 86 9.89 -5.99 2.48
C PHE A 86 9.54 -7.34 1.85
N ASP A 87 8.26 -7.71 1.82
CA ASP A 87 7.77 -8.89 1.11
C ASP A 87 8.05 -8.81 -0.41
N LEU A 88 8.30 -7.61 -0.96
CA LEU A 88 8.67 -7.42 -2.37
C LEU A 88 10.12 -7.77 -2.65
N GLN A 89 10.96 -7.96 -1.64
CA GLN A 89 12.31 -8.49 -1.83
C GLN A 89 12.29 -9.86 -2.51
N GLN A 90 11.25 -10.65 -2.25
CA GLN A 90 11.05 -11.97 -2.87
C GLN A 90 10.67 -11.87 -4.36
N MET A 91 10.36 -10.66 -4.85
CA MET A 91 10.10 -10.44 -6.26
C MET A 91 11.43 -10.20 -6.97
N GLY A 92 11.73 -11.01 -7.99
CA GLY A 92 12.96 -10.90 -8.78
C GLY A 92 13.15 -9.60 -9.58
N LYS A 93 12.38 -8.54 -9.31
CA LYS A 93 12.45 -7.20 -9.92
C LYS A 93 12.39 -6.06 -8.88
N ALA A 94 12.88 -6.29 -7.66
CA ALA A 94 12.86 -5.27 -6.60
C ALA A 94 13.54 -3.94 -7.01
N ASP A 95 14.56 -4.01 -7.86
CA ASP A 95 15.29 -2.84 -8.37
C ASP A 95 14.41 -1.95 -9.26
N ASP A 96 13.43 -2.54 -9.94
CA ASP A 96 12.52 -1.89 -10.89
C ASP A 96 11.14 -1.59 -10.29
N ALA A 97 10.94 -1.89 -9.00
CA ALA A 97 9.72 -1.55 -8.27
C ALA A 97 9.99 -0.31 -7.41
N TYR A 98 9.34 0.80 -7.72
CA TYR A 98 9.49 2.05 -7.00
C TYR A 98 8.31 2.33 -6.07
N ILE A 99 8.61 2.84 -4.90
CA ILE A 99 7.63 3.28 -3.90
C ILE A 99 7.74 4.78 -3.72
N CYS A 100 6.63 5.48 -3.87
CA CYS A 100 6.46 6.86 -3.43
C CYS A 100 5.59 6.86 -2.18
N ALA A 101 6.15 7.22 -1.02
CA ALA A 101 5.37 7.33 0.21
C ALA A 101 5.05 8.80 0.52
N MET A 102 3.77 9.09 0.67
CA MET A 102 3.23 10.38 1.06
C MET A 102 2.41 10.22 2.33
N LEU A 103 2.67 11.07 3.30
CA LEU A 103 1.89 11.22 4.51
C LEU A 103 0.96 12.41 4.36
N PHE A 104 -0.23 12.35 4.95
CA PHE A 104 -1.14 13.49 4.92
C PHE A 104 -1.93 13.67 6.22
N ASP A 105 -2.16 14.93 6.55
CA ASP A 105 -3.17 15.42 7.47
C ASP A 105 -3.89 16.58 6.74
N ASN A 106 -3.89 17.80 7.27
CA ASN A 106 -4.29 19.00 6.52
C ASN A 106 -3.15 19.53 5.63
N THR A 107 -2.00 18.86 5.66
CA THR A 107 -0.83 19.07 4.83
C THR A 107 -0.38 17.74 4.21
N ILE A 108 0.50 17.78 3.22
CA ILE A 108 1.02 16.59 2.54
C ILE A 108 2.54 16.62 2.58
N LYS A 109 3.15 15.51 3.01
CA LYS A 109 4.60 15.33 3.08
C LYS A 109 5.02 14.09 2.31
N GLN A 110 5.79 14.23 1.24
CA GLN A 110 6.47 13.10 0.63
C GLN A 110 7.69 12.74 1.49
N ILE A 111 7.75 11.51 2.00
CA ILE A 111 8.86 11.06 2.85
C ILE A 111 9.96 10.36 2.06
N PHE A 112 9.62 9.67 0.97
CA PHE A 112 10.59 9.12 0.03
C PHE A 112 9.97 8.80 -1.34
N PHE A 113 10.83 8.74 -2.35
CA PHE A 113 10.57 8.10 -3.63
C PHE A 113 11.82 7.31 -4.01
N LYS A 114 11.79 5.99 -3.81
CA LYS A 114 12.95 5.10 -3.92
C LYS A 114 12.53 3.74 -4.48
N SER A 115 13.46 3.01 -5.08
CA SER A 115 13.26 1.59 -5.40
C SER A 115 13.11 0.76 -4.12
N VAL A 116 12.47 -0.40 -4.21
CA VAL A 116 12.38 -1.35 -3.10
C VAL A 116 13.78 -1.72 -2.62
N LYS A 117 14.72 -1.99 -3.54
CA LYS A 117 16.11 -2.31 -3.17
C LYS A 117 16.78 -1.22 -2.35
N GLU A 118 16.70 0.04 -2.77
CA GLU A 118 17.29 1.15 -2.02
C GLU A 118 16.70 1.26 -0.61
N LEU A 119 15.39 1.08 -0.46
CA LEU A 119 14.72 1.08 0.84
C LEU A 119 15.19 -0.07 1.73
N LEU A 120 15.34 -1.28 1.16
CA LEU A 120 15.84 -2.44 1.89
C LEU A 120 17.28 -2.19 2.38
N GLU A 121 18.15 -1.70 1.51
CA GLU A 121 19.56 -1.42 1.82
C GLU A 121 19.72 -0.32 2.88
N GLU A 122 18.99 0.79 2.76
CA GLU A 122 19.04 1.92 3.69
C GLU A 122 18.59 1.55 5.11
N HIS A 123 17.69 0.57 5.22
CA HIS A 123 17.18 0.08 6.50
C HIS A 123 17.78 -1.29 6.90
N ASN A 124 18.99 -1.60 6.40
CA ASN A 124 19.78 -2.79 6.77
C ASN A 124 19.04 -4.13 6.57
N PHE A 125 18.08 -4.20 5.66
CA PHE A 125 17.21 -5.36 5.48
C PHE A 125 16.49 -5.77 6.78
N GLU A 126 16.26 -4.83 7.69
CA GLU A 126 15.50 -5.04 8.92
C GLU A 126 14.12 -4.37 8.86
N VAL A 127 13.07 -5.17 8.69
CA VAL A 127 11.67 -4.67 8.59
C VAL A 127 11.26 -3.80 9.78
N LYS A 128 11.78 -4.12 10.98
CA LYS A 128 11.49 -3.38 12.21
C LYS A 128 12.10 -1.98 12.19
N VAL A 129 13.31 -1.82 11.66
CA VAL A 129 13.97 -0.52 11.52
C VAL A 129 13.14 0.36 10.59
N PHE A 130 12.71 -0.19 9.46
CA PHE A 130 11.88 0.55 8.51
C PHE A 130 10.48 0.88 9.05
N ALA A 131 9.83 -0.06 9.75
CA ALA A 131 8.54 0.18 10.38
C ALA A 131 8.61 1.29 11.45
N ASN A 132 9.70 1.33 12.23
CA ASN A 132 9.92 2.41 13.19
C ASN A 132 10.13 3.75 12.50
N TYR A 133 10.93 3.80 11.43
CA TYR A 133 11.08 5.01 10.61
C TYR A 133 9.73 5.53 10.08
N LEU A 134 8.91 4.65 9.47
CA LEU A 134 7.58 5.03 8.99
C LEU A 134 6.68 5.55 10.12
N TYR A 135 6.70 4.89 11.28
CA TYR A 135 5.93 5.32 12.44
C TYR A 135 6.40 6.68 12.97
N GLU A 136 7.70 6.92 13.07
CA GLU A 136 8.28 8.20 13.50
C GLU A 136 7.91 9.34 12.55
N GLU A 137 7.91 9.08 11.24
CA GLU A 137 7.47 10.07 10.23
C GLU A 137 5.96 10.35 10.33
N LEU A 138 5.15 9.31 10.51
CA LEU A 138 3.70 9.42 10.71
C LEU A 138 3.34 10.20 12.00
N ALA A 139 4.01 9.90 13.11
CA ALA A 139 3.75 10.50 14.41
C ALA A 139 4.19 11.98 14.52
N GLN A 140 4.91 12.50 13.53
CA GLN A 140 5.23 13.94 13.44
C GLN A 140 4.04 14.78 12.97
N MET A 141 3.00 14.15 12.41
CA MET A 141 1.77 14.80 11.95
C MET A 141 0.65 14.58 12.98
N GLY A 142 -0.50 15.22 12.76
CA GLY A 142 -1.63 15.10 13.69
C GLY A 142 -2.69 16.17 13.54
N GLY A 143 -2.69 16.88 12.41
CA GLY A 143 -3.70 17.87 12.09
C GLY A 143 -5.07 17.26 11.76
N THR A 144 -5.91 18.08 11.12
CA THR A 144 -7.17 17.61 10.53
C THR A 144 -6.87 16.77 9.26
N THR A 145 -7.88 16.34 8.51
CA THR A 145 -7.70 15.29 7.50
C THR A 145 -8.13 15.78 6.12
N ASP A 146 -7.16 16.01 5.21
CA ASP A 146 -7.38 16.38 3.82
C ASP A 146 -7.06 15.24 2.85
N ILE A 147 -7.97 14.26 2.77
CA ILE A 147 -7.91 13.14 1.82
C ILE A 147 -7.98 13.66 0.38
N ASN A 148 -8.83 14.65 0.08
CA ASN A 148 -8.96 15.20 -1.27
C ASN A 148 -7.65 15.81 -1.78
N GLY A 149 -6.96 16.59 -0.95
CA GLY A 149 -5.63 17.12 -1.25
C GLY A 149 -4.62 16.00 -1.48
N ALA A 150 -4.58 14.99 -0.60
CA ALA A 150 -3.71 13.83 -0.74
C ALA A 150 -3.93 13.06 -2.05
N LEU A 151 -5.19 12.83 -2.42
CA LEU A 151 -5.57 12.19 -3.68
C LEU A 151 -5.09 12.99 -4.90
N GLN A 152 -5.22 14.32 -4.86
CA GLN A 152 -4.74 15.19 -5.95
C GLN A 152 -3.22 15.18 -6.09
N ALA A 153 -2.49 15.17 -4.97
CA ALA A 153 -1.04 15.07 -4.97
C ALA A 153 -0.58 13.73 -5.57
N ALA A 154 -1.16 12.61 -5.14
CA ALA A 154 -0.84 11.30 -5.69
C ALA A 154 -1.19 11.19 -7.18
N ASN A 155 -2.34 11.73 -7.62
CA ASN A 155 -2.72 11.75 -9.03
C ASN A 155 -1.74 12.56 -9.88
N SER A 156 -1.30 13.72 -9.37
CA SER A 156 -0.31 14.57 -10.05
C SER A 156 1.03 13.86 -10.17
N PHE A 157 1.47 13.17 -9.11
CA PHE A 157 2.69 12.37 -9.13
C PHE A 157 2.58 11.18 -10.09
N ALA A 158 1.47 10.44 -10.06
CA ALA A 158 1.20 9.33 -10.97
C ALA A 158 1.19 9.78 -12.45
N LYS A 159 0.53 10.91 -12.78
CA LYS A 159 0.57 11.50 -14.13
C LYS A 159 1.98 11.94 -14.53
N SER A 160 2.76 12.48 -13.60
CA SER A 160 4.15 12.87 -13.85
C SER A 160 5.03 11.64 -14.12
N PHE A 161 4.81 10.55 -13.37
CA PHE A 161 5.50 9.28 -13.58
C PHE A 161 5.19 8.68 -14.95
N THR A 162 3.92 8.61 -15.34
CA THR A 162 3.51 8.02 -16.62
C THR A 162 3.94 8.86 -17.83
N THR A 163 4.05 10.18 -17.66
CA THR A 163 4.55 11.11 -18.71
C THR A 163 6.06 11.30 -18.70
N ARG A 164 6.79 10.56 -17.86
CA ARG A 164 8.27 10.61 -17.76
C ARG A 164 8.81 12.00 -17.37
N SER A 165 8.08 12.70 -16.50
CA SER A 165 8.37 14.08 -16.09
C SER A 165 8.75 14.20 -14.60
N ILE A 166 9.09 13.08 -13.94
CA ILE A 166 9.60 13.10 -12.56
C ILE A 166 10.97 13.78 -12.52
N PRO A 167 11.17 14.83 -11.69
CA PRO A 167 12.45 15.50 -11.57
C PRO A 167 13.57 14.54 -11.15
N ASN A 168 14.74 14.69 -11.75
CA ASN A 168 15.96 13.90 -11.45
C ASN A 168 15.86 12.39 -11.70
N MET A 169 14.81 11.92 -12.37
CA MET A 169 14.68 10.53 -12.83
C MET A 169 14.79 10.51 -14.37
N GLN A 170 15.79 9.81 -14.90
CA GLN A 170 16.06 9.73 -16.35
C GLN A 170 16.17 8.28 -16.80
N GLY A 171 15.94 8.02 -18.09
CA GLY A 171 16.19 6.69 -18.70
C GLY A 171 15.24 5.58 -18.23
N TYR A 172 13.99 5.93 -17.89
CA TYR A 172 12.98 4.97 -17.50
C TYR A 172 11.75 5.00 -18.42
N THR A 173 11.09 3.86 -18.49
CA THR A 173 9.77 3.69 -19.10
C THR A 173 8.83 3.09 -18.04
N PRO A 174 7.62 3.64 -17.83
CA PRO A 174 6.61 2.98 -17.00
C PRO A 174 6.35 1.57 -17.52
N LEU A 175 6.48 0.57 -16.66
CA LEU A 175 6.13 -0.81 -16.99
C LEU A 175 4.63 -0.86 -17.33
N GLU A 176 4.27 -1.44 -18.46
CA GLU A 176 2.88 -1.59 -18.88
C GLU A 176 2.45 -3.06 -18.81
N HIS A 177 1.15 -3.28 -18.58
CA HIS A 177 0.54 -4.61 -18.59
C HIS A 177 -0.66 -4.63 -19.52
N VAL A 178 -0.92 -5.79 -20.10
CA VAL A 178 -2.14 -6.01 -20.87
C VAL A 178 -3.17 -6.67 -19.96
N VAL A 179 -4.32 -6.01 -19.79
CA VAL A 179 -5.45 -6.50 -18.99
C VAL A 179 -6.59 -6.85 -19.91
N LEU A 180 -7.15 -8.04 -19.73
CA LEU A 180 -8.41 -8.42 -20.34
C LEU A 180 -9.56 -7.97 -19.42
N THR A 181 -10.44 -7.12 -19.94
CA THR A 181 -11.66 -6.72 -19.24
C THR A 181 -12.69 -7.85 -19.27
N LYS A 182 -13.70 -7.81 -18.39
CA LYS A 182 -14.86 -8.74 -18.46
C LYS A 182 -15.56 -8.74 -19.83
N ALA A 183 -15.48 -7.65 -20.58
CA ALA A 183 -16.05 -7.54 -21.92
C ALA A 183 -15.17 -8.20 -23.01
N GLY A 184 -14.05 -8.84 -22.64
CA GLY A 184 -13.10 -9.45 -23.57
C GLY A 184 -12.20 -8.44 -24.31
N GLN A 185 -12.21 -7.16 -23.89
CA GLN A 185 -11.36 -6.13 -24.48
C GLN A 185 -9.99 -6.16 -23.82
N SER A 186 -8.92 -6.17 -24.62
CA SER A 186 -7.55 -5.98 -24.12
C SER A 186 -7.27 -4.49 -23.96
N ARG A 187 -6.74 -4.10 -22.79
CA ARG A 187 -6.31 -2.73 -22.49
C ARG A 187 -4.87 -2.75 -22.01
N VAL A 188 -4.10 -1.75 -22.44
CA VAL A 188 -2.75 -1.53 -21.93
C VAL A 188 -2.85 -0.57 -20.76
N VAL A 189 -2.32 -0.96 -19.61
CA VAL A 189 -2.41 -0.18 -18.37
C VAL A 189 -1.02 -0.02 -17.78
N PRO A 190 -0.68 1.19 -17.29
CA PRO A 190 0.58 1.36 -16.58
C PRO A 190 0.55 0.59 -15.25
N ASN A 191 1.71 0.05 -14.85
CA ASN A 191 1.92 -0.58 -13.55
C ASN A 191 2.09 0.49 -12.46
N VAL A 192 1.05 1.31 -12.30
CA VAL A 192 0.98 2.37 -11.30
C VAL A 192 -0.22 2.08 -10.40
N ARG A 193 -0.02 2.07 -9.09
CA ARG A 193 -1.10 1.86 -8.12
C ARG A 193 -0.99 2.87 -6.98
N VAL A 194 -2.13 3.32 -6.50
CA VAL A 194 -2.23 4.21 -5.34
C VAL A 194 -2.97 3.46 -4.25
N LEU A 195 -2.36 3.35 -3.08
CA LEU A 195 -2.94 2.70 -1.93
C LEU A 195 -3.14 3.72 -0.81
N LEU A 196 -4.40 3.99 -0.51
CA LEU A 196 -4.83 4.92 0.54
C LEU A 196 -5.11 4.18 1.84
N TYR A 197 -4.40 4.53 2.91
CA TYR A 197 -4.65 4.11 4.28
C TYR A 197 -5.33 5.25 5.03
N THR A 198 -6.55 5.06 5.51
CA THR A 198 -7.28 6.12 6.24
C THR A 198 -8.41 5.53 7.09
N ASP A 199 -8.89 6.27 8.08
CA ASP A 199 -10.18 6.02 8.72
C ASP A 199 -11.32 6.86 8.11
N GLY A 200 -11.08 7.45 6.94
CA GLY A 200 -12.07 7.95 5.99
C GLY A 200 -12.75 9.25 6.37
N VAL A 201 -12.29 9.94 7.40
CA VAL A 201 -12.89 11.22 7.82
C VAL A 201 -12.28 12.36 7.01
N GLN A 202 -12.97 12.88 5.99
CA GLN A 202 -12.56 14.15 5.35
C GLN A 202 -13.01 15.32 6.25
N TYR A 203 -12.04 16.07 6.77
CA TYR A 203 -12.32 17.20 7.65
C TYR A 203 -11.22 18.26 7.59
N ILE A 204 -11.56 19.47 7.15
CA ILE A 204 -10.63 20.61 7.07
C ILE A 204 -11.35 21.85 7.59
N ASP A 205 -10.70 22.61 8.48
CA ASP A 205 -11.17 23.92 8.95
C ASP A 205 -12.65 23.95 9.39
N GLY A 206 -13.10 22.89 10.07
CA GLY A 206 -14.49 22.81 10.56
C GLY A 206 -15.51 22.31 9.54
N LYS A 207 -15.08 21.89 8.34
CA LYS A 207 -15.95 21.44 7.25
C LYS A 207 -15.63 20.02 6.83
N SER A 208 -16.67 19.26 6.50
CA SER A 208 -16.57 17.98 5.84
C SER A 208 -17.11 18.13 4.42
N ASP A 209 -16.21 18.01 3.45
CA ASP A 209 -16.53 18.01 2.04
C ASP A 209 -16.60 16.56 1.53
N PRO A 210 -17.41 16.26 0.51
CA PRO A 210 -17.44 14.92 -0.05
C PRO A 210 -16.08 14.53 -0.65
N LEU A 211 -15.72 13.25 -0.52
CA LEU A 211 -14.55 12.71 -1.19
C LEU A 211 -14.74 12.69 -2.71
N VAL A 212 -13.70 13.12 -3.44
CA VAL A 212 -13.68 13.13 -4.91
C VAL A 212 -12.40 12.45 -5.38
N SER A 213 -12.53 11.30 -6.05
CA SER A 213 -11.36 10.62 -6.64
C SER A 213 -10.98 11.24 -7.99
N PRO A 214 -9.78 11.83 -8.11
CA PRO A 214 -9.26 12.29 -9.40
C PRO A 214 -8.84 11.12 -10.31
N PHE A 215 -8.82 9.88 -9.78
CA PHE A 215 -8.43 8.69 -10.53
C PHE A 215 -9.55 8.15 -11.42
N LYS A 216 -10.78 8.65 -11.28
CA LYS A 216 -11.90 8.33 -12.17
C LYS A 216 -11.68 8.77 -13.63
N GLU A 217 -10.75 9.70 -13.86
CA GLU A 217 -10.35 10.13 -15.20
C GLU A 217 -9.41 9.15 -15.91
N TRP A 218 -8.85 8.18 -15.17
CA TRP A 218 -7.94 7.20 -15.74
C TRP A 218 -8.72 6.12 -16.50
N GLU A 219 -8.16 5.63 -17.61
CA GLU A 219 -8.79 4.55 -18.38
C GLU A 219 -9.05 3.29 -17.54
N THR A 220 -8.14 3.03 -16.61
CA THR A 220 -8.32 2.08 -15.53
C THR A 220 -7.96 2.76 -14.22
N ASP A 221 -8.91 2.86 -13.31
CA ASP A 221 -8.69 3.45 -11.99
C ASP A 221 -7.62 2.65 -11.24
N ILE A 222 -6.69 3.38 -10.65
CA ILE A 222 -5.49 2.87 -9.98
C ILE A 222 -5.57 3.02 -8.46
N LEU A 223 -6.66 3.58 -7.93
CA LEU A 223 -6.85 3.84 -6.50
C LEU A 223 -7.46 2.65 -5.77
N MET A 224 -6.75 2.21 -4.74
CA MET A 224 -7.16 1.20 -3.77
C MET A 224 -7.26 1.85 -2.38
N GLY A 225 -8.18 1.39 -1.54
CA GLY A 225 -8.39 1.96 -0.21
C GLY A 225 -8.42 0.90 0.89
N ALA A 226 -7.69 1.16 1.97
CA ALA A 226 -7.69 0.42 3.22
C ALA A 226 -8.29 1.28 4.34
N PHE A 227 -9.44 0.85 4.85
CA PHE A 227 -10.21 1.56 5.87
C PHE A 227 -9.96 1.01 7.27
N PHE A 228 -9.62 1.86 8.24
CA PHE A 228 -9.44 1.49 9.65
C PHE A 228 -10.62 1.97 10.51
N GLY A 229 -11.54 1.05 10.80
CA GLY A 229 -12.71 1.35 11.63
C GLY A 229 -13.84 0.36 11.36
N ASP A 230 -15.03 0.66 11.87
CA ASP A 230 -16.23 -0.14 11.66
C ASP A 230 -16.88 0.15 10.28
N SER A 231 -17.47 -0.87 9.68
CA SER A 231 -18.20 -0.76 8.40
C SER A 231 -19.38 0.22 8.41
N SER A 232 -19.91 0.55 9.58
CA SER A 232 -21.03 1.46 9.78
C SER A 232 -20.61 2.94 9.86
N GLU A 233 -19.31 3.23 9.97
CA GLU A 233 -18.80 4.59 10.01
C GLU A 233 -19.01 5.30 8.67
N SER A 234 -19.34 6.60 8.72
CA SER A 234 -19.58 7.39 7.51
C SER A 234 -18.36 7.40 6.59
N GLY A 235 -17.16 7.53 7.17
CA GLY A 235 -15.90 7.50 6.43
C GLY A 235 -15.68 6.20 5.65
N CYS A 236 -16.21 5.06 6.12
CA CYS A 236 -16.12 3.79 5.40
C CYS A 236 -16.90 3.86 4.08
N ASN A 237 -18.13 4.39 4.14
CA ASN A 237 -18.99 4.51 2.98
C ASN A 237 -18.49 5.57 2.00
N GLU A 238 -18.01 6.70 2.51
CA GLU A 238 -17.41 7.76 1.70
C GLU A 238 -16.18 7.25 0.96
N LEU A 239 -15.24 6.59 1.66
CA LEU A 239 -14.07 6.01 1.03
C LEU A 239 -14.47 4.98 -0.02
N ARG A 240 -15.40 4.07 0.30
CA ARG A 240 -15.86 3.06 -0.66
C ARG A 240 -16.45 3.68 -1.93
N SER A 241 -17.14 4.81 -1.81
CA SER A 241 -17.79 5.49 -2.95
C SER A 241 -16.80 6.01 -4.00
N ILE A 242 -15.56 6.30 -3.61
CA ILE A 242 -14.55 6.86 -4.51
C ILE A 242 -13.64 5.80 -5.15
N LEU A 243 -13.66 4.57 -4.65
CA LEU A 243 -12.83 3.47 -5.16
C LEU A 243 -13.47 2.82 -6.38
N SER A 244 -12.67 2.09 -7.13
CA SER A 244 -13.12 1.33 -8.29
C SER A 244 -13.12 -0.16 -8.04
N LYS A 245 -13.63 -0.88 -9.02
CA LYS A 245 -13.59 -2.33 -9.07
C LYS A 245 -12.51 -2.78 -10.05
N CYS A 246 -11.92 -3.93 -9.78
CA CYS A 246 -11.00 -4.59 -10.68
C CYS A 246 -11.67 -4.83 -12.05
N PRO A 247 -11.07 -4.39 -13.17
CA PRO A 247 -11.67 -4.53 -14.51
C PRO A 247 -11.82 -5.98 -14.99
N ASN A 248 -11.04 -6.91 -14.43
CA ASN A 248 -11.10 -8.33 -14.76
C ASN A 248 -12.11 -9.09 -13.87
N HIS A 249 -12.07 -8.86 -12.56
CA HIS A 249 -12.85 -9.66 -11.60
C HIS A 249 -14.11 -8.97 -11.06
N ASP A 250 -14.30 -7.66 -11.29
CA ASP A 250 -15.30 -6.80 -10.63
C ASP A 250 -15.20 -6.84 -9.09
N PHE A 251 -14.01 -7.16 -8.58
CA PHE A 251 -13.71 -7.14 -7.16
C PHE A 251 -13.49 -5.70 -6.71
N GLU A 252 -14.19 -5.27 -5.67
CA GLU A 252 -14.06 -3.93 -5.11
C GLU A 252 -12.65 -3.72 -4.53
N GLN A 253 -11.97 -2.63 -4.91
CA GLN A 253 -10.62 -2.32 -4.43
C GLN A 253 -10.63 -1.67 -3.03
N PHE A 254 -11.55 -2.12 -2.18
CA PHE A 254 -11.78 -1.64 -0.82
C PHE A 254 -11.44 -2.74 0.19
N PHE A 255 -10.70 -2.39 1.23
CA PHE A 255 -10.22 -3.32 2.24
C PHE A 255 -10.58 -2.79 3.63
N LEU A 256 -11.54 -3.46 4.27
CA LEU A 256 -11.97 -3.13 5.63
C LEU A 256 -11.06 -3.79 6.67
N LEU A 257 -10.58 -2.99 7.62
CA LEU A 257 -9.70 -3.40 8.72
C LEU A 257 -10.37 -3.09 10.06
N ASP A 258 -11.43 -3.84 10.35
CA ASP A 258 -12.23 -3.75 11.57
C ASP A 258 -11.78 -4.76 12.66
N GLN A 259 -10.88 -5.68 12.31
CA GLN A 259 -10.38 -6.71 13.23
C GLN A 259 -8.95 -7.17 12.90
N PRO A 260 -8.17 -7.65 13.90
CA PRO A 260 -6.78 -8.06 13.70
C PRO A 260 -6.56 -9.10 12.59
N SER A 261 -7.47 -10.07 12.44
CA SER A 261 -7.33 -11.12 11.42
C SER A 261 -7.36 -10.60 9.98
N LYS A 262 -7.89 -9.39 9.74
CA LYS A 262 -7.92 -8.76 8.42
C LYS A 262 -6.64 -7.98 8.10
N VAL A 263 -5.75 -7.76 9.07
CA VAL A 263 -4.45 -7.10 8.86
C VAL A 263 -3.58 -7.87 7.87
N ALA A 264 -3.69 -9.20 7.84
CA ALA A 264 -3.01 -10.03 6.84
C ALA A 264 -3.40 -9.65 5.39
N HIS A 265 -4.56 -9.03 5.15
CA HIS A 265 -4.95 -8.54 3.84
C HIS A 265 -4.13 -7.33 3.38
N LEU A 266 -3.62 -6.51 4.30
CA LEU A 266 -2.76 -5.37 3.97
C LEU A 266 -1.47 -5.81 3.26
N ARG A 267 -0.95 -6.99 3.58
CA ARG A 267 0.23 -7.55 2.88
C ARG A 267 -0.07 -7.85 1.42
N LYS A 268 -1.24 -8.44 1.15
CA LYS A 268 -1.68 -8.74 -0.22
C LYS A 268 -1.87 -7.46 -1.02
N LEU A 269 -2.20 -6.34 -0.38
CA LEU A 269 -2.30 -5.03 -1.03
C LEU A 269 -1.00 -4.57 -1.64
N PHE A 270 0.11 -4.75 -0.95
CA PHE A 270 1.42 -4.39 -1.49
C PHE A 270 1.81 -5.22 -2.68
N ARG A 271 1.61 -6.55 -2.63
CA ARG A 271 1.84 -7.42 -3.80
C ARG A 271 1.01 -7.00 -5.01
N MET A 272 -0.21 -6.48 -4.80
CA MET A 272 -1.05 -5.93 -5.87
C MET A 272 -0.55 -4.58 -6.40
N ALA A 273 0.04 -3.77 -5.52
CA ALA A 273 0.47 -2.42 -5.83
C ALA A 273 1.84 -2.35 -6.53
N SER A 274 2.69 -3.35 -6.34
CA SER A 274 4.06 -3.38 -6.86
C SER A 274 4.39 -4.59 -7.75
N GLY A 275 3.54 -5.63 -7.75
CA GLY A 275 3.72 -6.86 -8.51
C GLY A 275 2.69 -7.09 -9.61
N ALA A 276 3.15 -7.70 -10.72
CA ALA A 276 2.40 -8.16 -11.89
C ALA A 276 0.93 -7.72 -11.94
N SER A 277 0.67 -6.45 -12.29
CA SER A 277 -0.66 -5.83 -12.49
C SER A 277 -1.82 -6.40 -11.66
N GLY A 278 -1.60 -6.62 -10.36
CA GLY A 278 -2.65 -7.09 -9.46
C GLY A 278 -3.70 -6.01 -9.26
N PHE A 279 -4.83 -6.06 -9.98
CA PHE A 279 -5.96 -5.15 -9.73
C PHE A 279 -6.81 -5.56 -8.53
N CYS A 280 -6.70 -6.82 -8.11
CA CYS A 280 -7.34 -7.36 -6.91
C CYS A 280 -6.63 -8.67 -6.50
N PRO A 281 -6.96 -9.26 -5.34
CA PRO A 281 -6.28 -10.46 -4.86
C PRO A 281 -6.42 -11.66 -5.80
N LEU A 282 -7.44 -11.65 -6.67
CA LEU A 282 -7.68 -12.68 -7.68
C LEU A 282 -6.83 -12.50 -8.95
N CYS A 283 -6.28 -11.31 -9.18
CA CYS A 283 -5.35 -11.06 -10.28
C CYS A 283 -3.94 -11.58 -10.00
N ILE A 284 -3.59 -11.79 -8.73
CA ILE A 284 -2.32 -12.38 -8.37
C ILE A 284 -2.37 -13.88 -8.75
N PRO A 285 -1.47 -14.38 -9.60
CA PRO A 285 -1.39 -15.80 -9.92
C PRO A 285 -1.32 -16.62 -8.62
N LYS A 286 -2.08 -17.72 -8.57
CA LYS A 286 -1.96 -18.66 -7.46
C LYS A 286 -0.60 -19.34 -7.56
N GLU A 287 0.26 -19.12 -6.56
CA GLU A 287 1.50 -19.86 -6.34
C GLU A 287 1.22 -21.35 -6.08
#